data_AF-A0A1Y1VCU6-F1
#
_entry.id   AF-A0A1Y1VCU6-F1
#
_cell.length_a   1.000
_cell.length_b   1.000
_cell.length_c   1.000
_cell.angle_alpha   90.00
_cell.angle_beta   90.00
_cell.angle_gamma   90.00
#
_symmetry.space_group_name_H-M   'P 1'
#
loop_
_entity.id
_entity.type
_entity.pdbx_description
1 polymer ?
#
loop_
_entity_poly.entity_id
_entity_poly.type
_entity_poly.pdbx_seq_one_letter_code
_entity_poly.pdbx_strand_id
1 'polypeptide(L)'
;ANWMTYINDNIPINKINILGTHDTGTYDIGILGGLLQTQSLDITEQLEHGIRYFDIRLALKNEKDTKLYLSHAMIPCKELPYLYFSDVLEESVKFLQHHCNETIIMHLNNEDIPKVNEVEMDISDIIYDHIKKFPSRYFYTGTTIPKLGDVRSRIVIITR
;
A
#
# COMPACT_ATOMS: atom_id res chain seq x y z
N ALA A 1 4.40 3.68 16.98
CA ALA A 1 3.15 3.13 16.40
C ALA A 1 1.84 3.90 16.64
N ASN A 2 1.60 4.71 17.69
CA ASN A 2 0.25 5.26 17.98
C ASN A 2 0.11 6.79 17.88
N TRP A 3 0.77 7.43 16.93
CA TRP A 3 0.91 8.90 16.96
C TRP A 3 -0.37 9.63 16.53
N MET A 4 -1.23 9.03 15.70
CA MET A 4 -2.50 9.65 15.27
C MET A 4 -3.54 9.67 16.39
N THR A 5 -3.34 8.91 17.48
CA THR A 5 -4.20 8.93 18.68
C THR A 5 -4.30 10.33 19.29
N TYR A 6 -3.28 11.16 19.13
CA TYR A 6 -3.24 12.51 19.72
C TYR A 6 -3.86 13.60 18.83
N ILE A 7 -4.43 13.23 17.68
CA ILE A 7 -5.01 14.16 16.70
C ILE A 7 -6.53 14.12 16.81
N ASN A 8 -7.18 15.30 16.72
CA ASN A 8 -8.63 15.39 16.76
C ASN A 8 -9.28 14.73 15.53
N ASP A 9 -10.33 13.93 15.77
CA ASP A 9 -11.08 13.20 14.74
C ASP A 9 -11.65 14.10 13.63
N ASN A 10 -11.92 15.37 13.92
CA ASN A 10 -12.51 16.30 12.96
C ASN A 10 -11.53 16.88 11.95
N ILE A 11 -10.22 16.63 12.10
CA ILE A 11 -9.21 17.14 11.18
C ILE A 11 -9.26 16.33 9.88
N PRO A 12 -9.45 16.97 8.71
CA PRO A 12 -9.31 16.31 7.41
C PRO A 12 -7.92 15.71 7.23
N ILE A 13 -7.81 14.50 6.68
CA ILE A 13 -6.51 13.81 6.58
C ILE A 13 -5.48 14.57 5.74
N ASN A 14 -5.91 15.38 4.77
CA ASN A 14 -5.04 16.24 3.97
C ASN A 14 -4.52 17.49 4.71
N LYS A 15 -4.88 17.67 5.99
CA LYS A 15 -4.36 18.70 6.89
C LYS A 15 -3.40 18.15 7.95
N ILE A 16 -3.13 16.84 7.91
CA ILE A 16 -2.21 16.18 8.82
C ILE A 16 -0.87 16.02 8.11
N ASN A 17 0.23 16.31 8.82
CA ASN A 17 1.56 15.97 8.34
C ASN A 17 1.74 14.45 8.50
N ILE A 18 1.72 13.73 7.38
CA ILE A 18 1.80 12.27 7.36
C ILE A 18 3.17 11.85 6.85
N LEU A 19 3.87 11.03 7.62
CA LEU A 19 5.12 10.39 7.21
C LEU A 19 4.80 9.30 6.17
N GLY A 20 5.53 9.30 5.07
CA GLY A 20 5.37 8.35 3.99
C GLY A 20 6.69 7.78 3.49
N THR A 21 6.61 6.66 2.77
CA THR A 21 7.75 6.02 2.11
C THR A 21 7.54 5.95 0.60
N HIS A 22 8.61 6.23 -0.14
CA HIS A 22 8.69 6.09 -1.60
C HIS A 22 9.11 4.67 -1.94
N ASP A 23 8.47 4.02 -2.91
CA ASP A 23 8.67 2.60 -3.24
C ASP A 23 8.74 1.70 -1.99
N THR A 24 7.64 1.70 -1.24
CA THR A 24 7.51 1.11 0.11
C THR A 24 8.12 -0.28 0.25
N GLY A 25 7.96 -1.13 -0.77
CA GLY A 25 8.33 -2.54 -0.73
C GLY A 25 9.80 -2.86 -1.00
N THR A 26 10.65 -1.89 -1.34
CA THR A 26 12.00 -2.16 -1.88
C THR A 26 13.05 -2.63 -0.86
N TYR A 27 12.64 -3.00 0.35
CA TYR A 27 13.53 -3.36 1.45
C TYR A 27 14.29 -4.69 1.25
N ASP A 28 13.95 -5.50 0.25
CA ASP A 28 14.54 -6.82 -0.01
C ASP A 28 14.79 -7.09 -1.52
N ILE A 29 15.22 -6.07 -2.28
CA ILE A 29 15.39 -6.13 -3.74
C ILE A 29 16.65 -6.91 -4.21
N GLY A 30 17.42 -7.47 -3.28
CA GLY A 30 18.57 -8.33 -3.57
C GLY A 30 19.77 -7.60 -4.20
N ILE A 31 20.39 -8.23 -5.22
CA ILE A 31 21.68 -7.79 -5.79
C ILE A 31 21.65 -6.38 -6.39
N LEU A 32 20.47 -5.89 -6.79
CA LEU A 32 20.29 -4.54 -7.34
C LEU A 32 19.99 -3.48 -6.26
N GLY A 33 20.05 -3.83 -4.98
CA GLY A 33 19.73 -2.94 -3.86
C GLY A 33 20.51 -1.63 -3.87
N GLY A 34 21.79 -1.65 -4.23
CA GLY A 34 22.60 -0.42 -4.31
C GLY A 34 22.09 0.62 -5.31
N LEU A 35 21.19 0.26 -6.23
CA LEU A 35 20.62 1.15 -7.24
C LEU A 35 19.12 1.40 -7.04
N LEU A 36 18.38 0.39 -6.58
CA LEU A 36 16.91 0.39 -6.59
C LEU A 36 16.29 0.38 -5.19
N GLN A 37 17.06 0.18 -4.12
CA GLN A 37 16.52 0.15 -2.77
C GLN A 37 16.30 1.57 -2.24
N THR A 38 15.07 1.86 -1.81
CA THR A 38 14.70 3.15 -1.19
C THR A 38 14.35 3.00 0.29
N GLN A 39 13.99 1.79 0.73
CA GLN A 39 13.63 1.47 2.10
C GLN A 39 14.53 0.36 2.65
N SER A 40 14.78 0.34 3.95
CA SER A 40 15.52 -0.75 4.63
C SER A 40 14.70 -1.47 5.71
N LEU A 41 13.49 -0.98 5.98
CA LEU A 41 12.56 -1.52 6.96
C LEU A 41 11.45 -2.25 6.22
N ASP A 42 11.03 -3.41 6.74
CA ASP A 42 9.87 -4.11 6.19
C ASP A 42 8.55 -3.35 6.43
N ILE A 43 7.43 -3.87 5.91
CA ILE A 43 6.13 -3.18 6.00
C ILE A 43 5.72 -2.98 7.47
N THR A 44 5.83 -4.01 8.30
CA THR A 44 5.50 -3.95 9.73
C THR A 44 6.40 -2.95 10.46
N GLU A 45 7.71 -3.00 10.25
CA GLU A 45 8.68 -2.07 10.86
C GLU A 45 8.40 -0.62 10.47
N GLN A 46 8.09 -0.34 9.20
CA GLN A 46 7.69 0.99 8.75
C GLN A 46 6.46 1.50 9.52
N LEU A 47 5.44 0.66 9.70
CA LEU A 47 4.23 1.02 10.45
C LEU A 47 4.54 1.27 11.94
N GLU A 48 5.36 0.44 12.56
CA GLU A 48 5.78 0.60 13.95
C GLU A 48 6.56 1.92 14.16
N HIS A 49 7.37 2.30 13.16
CA HIS A 49 8.14 3.55 13.11
C HIS A 49 7.31 4.79 12.75
N GLY A 50 5.99 4.63 12.53
CA GLY A 50 5.05 5.75 12.37
C GLY A 50 4.75 6.15 10.92
N ILE A 51 5.25 5.41 9.93
CA ILE A 51 4.88 5.61 8.53
C ILE A 51 3.40 5.29 8.32
N ARG A 52 2.66 6.18 7.67
CA ARG A 52 1.21 6.01 7.42
C ARG A 52 0.82 6.30 5.98
N TYR A 53 1.79 6.57 5.11
CA TYR A 53 1.58 6.73 3.68
C TYR A 53 2.54 5.80 2.94
N PHE A 54 1.97 4.89 2.15
CA PHE A 54 2.73 3.93 1.36
C PHE A 54 2.58 4.22 -0.13
N ASP A 55 3.68 4.44 -0.82
CA ASP A 55 3.77 4.32 -2.28
C ASP A 55 3.91 2.84 -2.66
N ILE A 56 2.85 2.26 -3.21
CA ILE A 56 2.74 0.84 -3.58
C ILE A 56 2.70 0.73 -5.09
N ARG A 57 3.72 0.06 -5.64
CA ARG A 57 3.95 -0.04 -7.08
C ARG A 57 3.69 -1.45 -7.55
N LEU A 58 2.62 -1.63 -8.29
CA LEU A 58 2.02 -2.92 -8.61
C LEU A 58 2.49 -3.42 -9.97
N ALA A 59 2.74 -4.73 -10.03
CA ALA A 59 3.11 -5.45 -11.23
C ALA A 59 2.33 -6.75 -11.36
N LEU A 60 2.22 -7.24 -12.60
CA LEU A 60 1.67 -8.55 -12.94
C LEU A 60 2.66 -9.30 -13.81
N LYS A 61 2.83 -10.60 -13.53
CA LYS A 61 3.84 -11.39 -14.22
C LYS A 61 3.41 -11.72 -15.66
N ASN A 62 2.11 -11.81 -15.92
CA ASN A 62 1.54 -11.85 -17.27
C ASN A 62 0.04 -11.49 -17.25
N GLU A 63 -0.55 -11.33 -18.43
CA GLU A 63 -1.96 -10.93 -18.64
C GLU A 63 -3.00 -11.86 -18.00
N LYS A 64 -2.65 -13.12 -17.70
CA LYS A 64 -3.56 -14.10 -17.09
C LYS A 64 -3.44 -14.17 -15.57
N ASP A 65 -2.44 -13.50 -14.99
CA ASP A 65 -2.24 -13.50 -13.56
C ASP A 65 -3.20 -12.57 -12.84
N THR A 66 -3.57 -12.95 -11.62
CA THR A 66 -4.42 -12.15 -10.73
C THR A 66 -3.71 -11.81 -9.42
N LYS A 67 -2.43 -12.20 -9.27
CA LYS A 67 -1.61 -11.92 -8.09
C LYS A 67 -0.70 -10.75 -8.37
N LEU A 68 -1.05 -9.60 -7.78
CA LEU A 68 -0.27 -8.39 -7.85
C LEU A 68 0.93 -8.50 -6.92
N TYR A 69 2.13 -8.25 -7.44
CA TYR A 69 3.36 -8.16 -6.66
C TYR A 69 3.93 -6.75 -6.71
N LEU A 70 4.78 -6.39 -5.74
CA LEU A 70 5.44 -5.10 -5.70
C LEU A 70 6.70 -5.13 -6.57
N SER A 71 6.88 -4.08 -7.37
CA SER A 71 8.01 -3.91 -8.30
C SER A 71 8.55 -2.49 -8.24
N HIS A 72 9.82 -2.30 -8.58
CA HIS A 72 10.44 -1.00 -8.80
C HIS A 72 11.33 -1.09 -10.05
N ALA A 73 11.05 -0.26 -11.05
CA ALA A 73 11.73 -0.26 -12.35
C ALA A 73 11.72 -1.65 -13.03
N MET A 74 10.57 -2.32 -12.99
CA MET A 74 10.34 -3.68 -13.52
C MET A 74 11.13 -4.80 -12.80
N ILE A 75 11.73 -4.50 -11.64
CA ILE A 75 12.40 -5.49 -10.79
C ILE A 75 11.50 -5.80 -9.59
N PRO A 76 11.17 -7.08 -9.32
CA PRO A 76 10.45 -7.48 -8.12
C PRO A 76 11.14 -6.93 -6.86
N CYS A 77 10.36 -6.26 -6.00
CA CYS A 77 10.88 -5.71 -4.75
C CYS A 77 11.40 -6.79 -3.78
N LYS A 78 11.02 -8.04 -4.01
CA LYS A 78 11.54 -9.26 -3.38
C LYS A 78 11.37 -10.41 -4.37
N GLU A 79 12.39 -11.24 -4.56
CA GLU A 79 12.39 -12.29 -5.60
C GLU A 79 11.83 -13.64 -5.09
N LEU A 80 12.11 -14.04 -3.86
CA LEU A 80 11.76 -15.38 -3.35
C LEU A 80 11.41 -15.39 -1.85
N PRO A 81 10.12 -15.48 -1.48
CA PRO A 81 8.93 -15.30 -2.32
C PRO A 81 8.76 -13.83 -2.75
N TYR A 82 7.99 -13.57 -3.80
CA TYR A 82 7.56 -12.21 -4.12
C TYR A 82 6.84 -11.56 -2.94
N LEU A 83 7.05 -10.25 -2.79
CA LEU A 83 6.21 -9.42 -1.92
C LEU A 83 4.91 -9.11 -2.67
N TYR A 84 3.82 -9.76 -2.28
CA TYR A 84 2.52 -9.55 -2.91
C TYR A 84 1.77 -8.39 -2.29
N PHE A 85 0.87 -7.77 -3.07
CA PHE A 85 -0.04 -6.76 -2.55
C PHE A 85 -0.90 -7.29 -1.39
N SER A 86 -1.27 -8.58 -1.43
CA SER A 86 -1.98 -9.25 -0.35
C SER A 86 -1.22 -9.26 0.97
N ASP A 87 0.11 -9.38 0.91
CA ASP A 87 0.97 -9.43 2.11
C ASP A 87 0.97 -8.05 2.78
N VAL A 88 1.14 -6.99 1.97
CA VAL A 88 1.06 -5.59 2.43
C VAL A 88 -0.31 -5.28 3.05
N LEU A 89 -1.41 -5.74 2.42
CA LEU A 89 -2.76 -5.58 2.95
C LEU A 89 -2.93 -6.34 4.29
N GLU A 90 -2.43 -7.57 4.39
CA GLU A 90 -2.51 -8.38 5.60
C GLU A 90 -1.76 -7.73 6.77
N GLU A 91 -0.52 -7.31 6.55
CA GLU A 91 0.29 -6.61 7.56
C GLU A 91 -0.35 -5.30 7.99
N SER A 92 -0.91 -4.55 7.04
CA SER A 92 -1.61 -3.28 7.32
C SER A 92 -2.89 -3.48 8.13
N VAL A 93 -3.70 -4.48 7.78
CA VAL A 93 -4.92 -4.81 8.53
C VAL A 93 -4.56 -5.31 9.93
N LYS A 94 -3.53 -6.16 10.06
CA LYS A 94 -3.02 -6.63 11.35
C LYS A 94 -2.51 -5.49 12.21
N PHE A 95 -1.81 -4.52 11.63
CA PHE A 95 -1.40 -3.30 12.33
C PHE A 95 -2.62 -2.53 12.85
N LEU A 96 -3.61 -2.26 11.99
CA LEU A 96 -4.83 -1.53 12.36
C LEU A 96 -5.70 -2.26 13.41
N GLN A 97 -5.59 -3.59 13.52
CA GLN A 97 -6.20 -4.35 14.62
C GLN A 97 -5.62 -4.01 15.98
N HIS A 98 -4.30 -3.80 16.06
CA HIS A 98 -3.59 -3.49 17.30
C HIS A 98 -3.51 -1.97 17.57
N HIS A 99 -3.67 -1.16 16.52
CA HIS A 99 -3.55 0.29 16.54
C HIS A 99 -4.81 0.95 15.96
N CYS A 100 -5.95 0.74 16.62
CA CYS A 100 -7.27 1.09 16.08
C CYS A 100 -7.49 2.60 15.87
N ASN A 101 -6.67 3.45 16.47
CA ASN A 101 -6.72 4.89 16.24
C ASN A 101 -5.93 5.35 15.01
N GLU A 102 -5.16 4.48 14.35
CA GLU A 102 -4.37 4.87 13.19
C GLU A 102 -5.16 4.70 11.88
N THR A 103 -4.68 5.31 10.80
CA THR A 103 -5.15 5.06 9.43
C THR A 103 -3.94 4.96 8.49
N ILE A 104 -4.03 4.14 7.46
CA ILE A 104 -2.97 3.98 6.46
C ILE A 104 -3.48 4.50 5.13
N ILE A 105 -2.70 5.33 4.45
CA ILE A 105 -2.95 5.73 3.07
C ILE A 105 -2.10 4.84 2.17
N MET A 106 -2.73 4.07 1.30
CA MET A 106 -2.04 3.30 0.26
C MET A 106 -2.26 3.97 -1.09
N HIS A 107 -1.17 4.49 -1.64
CA HIS A 107 -1.11 5.04 -2.97
C HIS A 107 -0.70 3.97 -3.96
N LEU A 108 -1.63 3.54 -4.80
CA LEU A 108 -1.41 2.48 -5.77
C LEU A 108 -0.99 3.10 -7.11
N ASN A 109 0.13 2.60 -7.64
CA ASN A 109 0.69 2.94 -8.94
C ASN A 109 0.90 1.67 -9.78
N ASN A 110 0.67 1.75 -11.08
CA ASN A 110 1.05 0.71 -12.03
C ASN A 110 2.53 0.86 -12.37
N GLU A 111 3.32 -0.22 -12.27
CA GLU A 111 4.77 -0.19 -12.53
C GLU A 111 5.16 -1.11 -13.69
N ASP A 112 4.76 -2.39 -13.62
CA ASP A 112 5.06 -3.39 -14.65
C ASP A 112 3.79 -4.20 -14.93
N ILE A 113 2.82 -3.51 -15.54
CA ILE A 113 1.54 -4.08 -15.94
C ILE A 113 1.59 -4.47 -17.44
N PRO A 114 1.22 -5.71 -17.79
CA PRO A 114 1.19 -6.17 -19.17
C PRO A 114 0.33 -5.29 -20.09
N LYS A 115 0.74 -5.22 -21.36
CA LYS A 115 0.01 -4.49 -22.39
C LYS A 115 -0.77 -5.43 -23.30
N VAL A 116 -2.05 -5.14 -23.51
CA VAL A 116 -2.92 -5.83 -24.48
C VAL A 116 -3.17 -4.86 -25.64
N ASN A 117 -2.81 -5.26 -26.86
CA ASN A 117 -2.88 -4.38 -28.05
C ASN A 117 -2.16 -3.03 -27.85
N GLU A 118 -0.94 -3.06 -27.30
CA GLU A 118 -0.11 -1.88 -26.98
C GLU A 118 -0.64 -0.94 -25.89
N VAL A 119 -1.80 -1.25 -25.30
CA VAL A 119 -2.41 -0.49 -24.19
C VAL A 119 -2.20 -1.25 -22.88
N GLU A 120 -1.80 -0.54 -21.82
CA GLU A 120 -1.69 -1.13 -20.48
C GLU A 120 -3.04 -1.72 -20.03
N MET A 121 -3.00 -2.92 -19.46
CA MET A 121 -4.20 -3.59 -18.97
C MET A 121 -4.80 -2.84 -17.77
N ASP A 122 -6.11 -2.64 -17.75
CA ASP A 122 -6.81 -2.16 -16.57
C ASP A 122 -6.83 -3.26 -15.49
N ILE A 123 -6.25 -2.96 -14.33
CA ILE A 123 -6.17 -3.88 -13.19
C ILE A 123 -7.12 -3.51 -12.05
N SER A 124 -8.04 -2.56 -12.26
CA SER A 124 -8.95 -2.07 -11.22
C SER A 124 -9.78 -3.19 -10.58
N ASP A 125 -10.30 -4.11 -11.40
CA ASP A 125 -11.04 -5.28 -10.91
C ASP A 125 -10.15 -6.23 -10.12
N ILE A 126 -8.89 -6.41 -10.51
CA ILE A 126 -7.92 -7.24 -9.79
C ILE A 126 -7.62 -6.63 -8.42
N ILE A 127 -7.38 -5.32 -8.36
CA ILE A 127 -7.16 -4.59 -7.09
C ILE A 127 -8.37 -4.73 -6.18
N TYR A 128 -9.58 -4.50 -6.71
CA TYR A 128 -10.82 -4.66 -5.97
C TYR A 128 -10.99 -6.09 -5.44
N ASP A 129 -10.61 -7.08 -6.25
CA ASP A 129 -10.65 -8.50 -5.89
C ASP A 129 -9.67 -8.88 -4.76
N HIS A 130 -8.55 -8.17 -4.61
CA HIS A 130 -7.69 -8.31 -3.44
C HIS A 130 -8.29 -7.64 -2.21
N ILE A 131 -8.81 -6.42 -2.36
CA ILE A 131 -9.42 -5.67 -1.24
C ILE A 131 -10.63 -6.40 -0.67
N LYS A 132 -11.52 -6.95 -1.52
CA LYS A 132 -12.77 -7.62 -1.09
C LYS A 132 -12.54 -8.90 -0.27
N LYS A 133 -11.31 -9.45 -0.24
CA LYS A 133 -10.95 -10.60 0.60
C LYS A 133 -10.89 -10.24 2.09
N PHE A 134 -10.79 -8.95 2.40
CA PHE A 134 -10.75 -8.45 3.77
C PHE A 134 -12.10 -7.85 4.18
N PRO A 135 -12.43 -7.81 5.49
CA PRO A 135 -13.65 -7.16 5.96
C PRO A 135 -13.71 -5.70 5.53
N SER A 136 -14.81 -5.30 4.89
CA SER A 136 -14.99 -3.95 4.32
C SER A 136 -14.77 -2.80 5.30
N ARG A 137 -14.94 -3.04 6.61
CA ARG A 137 -14.67 -2.06 7.68
C ARG A 137 -13.23 -1.55 7.71
N TYR A 138 -12.28 -2.29 7.14
CA TYR A 138 -10.86 -1.90 7.08
C TYR A 138 -10.53 -1.01 5.89
N PHE A 139 -11.48 -0.69 5.02
CA PHE A 139 -11.20 0.07 3.81
C PHE A 139 -12.11 1.28 3.74
N TYR A 140 -11.53 2.39 3.32
CA TYR A 140 -12.26 3.56 2.89
C TYR A 140 -12.14 3.67 1.37
N THR A 141 -13.27 3.51 0.68
CA THR A 141 -13.39 3.59 -0.79
C THR A 141 -14.26 4.77 -1.23
N GLY A 142 -14.48 5.73 -0.34
CA GLY A 142 -15.21 6.95 -0.66
C GLY A 142 -14.42 7.87 -1.61
N THR A 143 -15.13 8.77 -2.29
CA THR A 143 -14.57 9.68 -3.31
C THR A 143 -14.28 11.08 -2.77
N THR A 144 -14.41 11.29 -1.46
CA THR A 144 -14.17 12.59 -0.82
C THR A 144 -12.93 12.53 0.07
N ILE A 145 -12.44 13.69 0.52
CA ILE A 145 -11.38 13.76 1.52
C ILE A 145 -12.01 13.52 2.90
N PRO A 146 -11.73 12.40 3.58
CA PRO A 146 -12.33 12.09 4.87
C PRO A 146 -11.67 12.88 6.00
N LYS A 147 -12.39 12.98 7.13
CA LYS A 147 -11.79 13.36 8.40
C LYS A 147 -11.08 12.15 9.02
N LEU A 148 -10.13 12.39 9.92
CA LEU A 148 -9.38 11.32 10.57
C LEU A 148 -10.31 10.30 11.25
N GLY A 149 -11.35 10.77 11.95
CA GLY A 149 -12.33 9.90 12.62
C GLY A 149 -13.09 8.97 11.66
N ASP A 150 -13.27 9.37 10.40
CA ASP A 150 -13.98 8.55 9.40
C ASP A 150 -13.13 7.36 8.91
N VAL A 151 -11.81 7.44 9.10
CA VAL A 151 -10.84 6.47 8.55
C VAL A 151 -9.93 5.81 9.60
N ARG A 152 -10.14 6.07 10.89
CA ARG A 152 -9.46 5.28 11.94
C ARG A 152 -9.78 3.79 11.77
N SER A 153 -8.78 2.95 11.96
CA SER A 153 -8.79 1.51 11.64
C SER A 153 -9.05 1.18 10.16
N ARG A 154 -8.81 2.13 9.24
CA ARG A 154 -9.01 1.91 7.80
C ARG A 154 -7.77 2.23 6.98
N ILE A 155 -7.66 1.52 5.87
CA ILE A 155 -6.80 1.80 4.73
C ILE A 155 -7.58 2.69 3.77
N VAL A 156 -7.03 3.86 3.47
CA VAL A 156 -7.52 4.77 2.43
C VAL A 156 -6.77 4.44 1.14
N ILE A 157 -7.50 3.97 0.13
CA ILE A 157 -6.93 3.68 -1.18
C ILE A 157 -6.97 4.94 -2.03
N ILE A 158 -5.83 5.33 -2.57
CA ILE A 158 -5.73 6.34 -3.62
C ILE A 158 -5.01 5.73 -4.81
N THR A 159 -5.49 6.00 -6.02
CA THR A 159 -4.92 5.49 -7.27
C THR A 159 -4.40 6.66 -8.10
N ARG A 160 -3.34 6.41 -8.89
CA ARG A 160 -2.84 7.36 -9.89
C ARG A 160 -3.28 6.97 -11.30
#